data_AF-A0A8H6YM26-F1
#
_entry.id   AF-A0A8H6YM26-F1
#
_cell.length_a   1.000
_cell.length_b   1.000
_cell.length_c   1.000
_cell.angle_alpha   90.00
_cell.angle_beta   90.00
_cell.angle_gamma   90.00
#
_symmetry.space_group_name_H-M   'P 1'
#
loop_
_entity.id
_entity.type
_entity.pdbx_description
1 polymer ?
#
loop_
_entity_poly.entity_id
_entity_poly.type
_entity_poly.pdbx_seq_one_letter_code
_entity_poly.pdbx_strand_id
1 'polypeptide(L)'
;MSVQDLRARIIQLETEIDIHPEALKKLQHEKLLVQHQLNTILDPIALLPLEISSEIFHQSLLPRCPPPQPKASHSPMLLLNVCKTWTDIALSTTSLWTGIWIEFPCSDSLAQLLSIWFQRARNQPLSVFL
;
A
#
# COMPACT_ATOMS: atom_id res chain seq x y z
N MET A 1 25.62 46.97 28.10
CA MET A 1 25.82 45.51 28.04
C MET A 1 27.30 45.24 27.88
N SER A 2 27.91 44.63 28.88
CA SER A 2 29.32 44.24 28.89
C SER A 2 29.55 43.05 27.96
N VAL A 3 30.76 42.91 27.42
CA VAL A 3 31.19 41.73 26.64
C VAL A 3 30.98 40.43 27.42
N GLN A 4 31.06 40.47 28.74
CA GLN A 4 30.78 39.31 29.61
C GLN A 4 29.30 38.93 29.64
N ASP A 5 28.37 39.91 29.60
CA ASP A 5 26.92 39.65 29.56
C ASP A 5 26.52 38.96 28.26
N LEU A 6 27.11 39.37 27.15
CA LEU A 6 26.89 38.78 25.83
C LEU A 6 27.41 37.33 25.77
N ARG A 7 28.58 37.05 26.37
CA ARG A 7 29.13 35.69 26.45
C ARG A 7 28.25 34.77 27.30
N ALA A 8 27.77 35.25 28.44
CA ALA A 8 26.83 34.49 29.27
C ALA A 8 25.53 34.17 28.53
N ARG A 9 25.03 35.13 27.72
CA ARG A 9 23.83 34.93 26.91
C ARG A 9 24.01 33.91 25.78
N ILE A 10 25.17 33.87 25.14
CA ILE A 10 25.48 32.86 24.11
C ILE A 10 25.50 31.46 24.73
N ILE A 11 26.18 31.27 25.86
CA ILE A 11 26.22 29.97 26.55
C ILE A 11 24.81 29.52 26.97
N GLN A 12 23.98 30.45 27.43
CA GLN A 12 22.58 30.19 27.75
C GLN A 12 21.78 29.77 26.51
N LEU A 13 21.96 30.43 25.36
CA LEU A 13 21.26 30.07 24.13
C LEU A 13 21.75 28.74 23.55
N GLU A 14 23.06 28.46 23.63
CA GLU A 14 23.63 27.18 23.19
C GLU A 14 23.07 26.02 24.01
N THR A 15 22.98 26.17 25.33
CA THR A 15 22.35 25.17 26.20
C THR A 15 20.87 24.99 25.90
N GLU A 16 20.13 26.07 25.65
CA GLU A 16 18.70 26.01 25.30
C GLU A 16 18.47 25.32 23.94
N ILE A 17 19.34 25.56 22.96
CA ILE A 17 19.36 24.86 21.65
C ILE A 17 19.68 23.37 21.83
N ASP A 18 20.69 23.04 22.64
CA ASP A 18 21.17 21.67 22.85
C ASP A 18 20.20 20.82 23.71
N ILE A 19 19.32 21.46 24.50
CA ILE A 19 18.25 20.81 25.26
C ILE A 19 17.06 20.43 24.37
N HIS A 20 16.85 21.11 23.25
CA HIS A 20 15.66 20.89 22.42
C HIS A 20 15.69 19.79 21.33
N PRO A 21 16.77 19.02 21.06
CA PRO A 21 16.74 17.99 20.02
C PRO A 21 15.89 16.78 20.42
N GLU A 22 15.83 16.43 21.70
CA GLU A 22 15.03 15.30 22.18
C GLU A 22 13.52 15.62 22.14
N ALA A 23 13.15 16.83 22.55
CA ALA A 23 11.78 17.33 22.42
C ALA A 23 11.35 17.41 20.95
N LEU A 24 12.23 17.89 20.06
CA LEU A 24 11.96 17.94 18.62
C LEU A 24 11.76 16.54 18.03
N LYS A 25 12.65 15.58 18.36
CA LYS A 25 12.52 14.18 17.92
C LYS A 25 11.23 13.55 18.39
N LYS A 26 10.85 13.77 19.65
CA LYS A 26 9.59 13.26 20.21
C LYS A 26 8.38 13.78 19.44
N LEU A 27 8.30 15.10 19.23
CA LEU A 27 7.20 15.72 18.49
C LEU A 27 7.18 15.29 17.02
N GLN A 28 8.34 15.10 16.38
CA GLN A 28 8.43 14.56 15.02
C GLN A 28 7.91 13.12 14.95
N HIS A 29 8.27 12.28 15.92
CA HIS A 29 7.75 10.92 16.01
C HIS A 29 6.23 10.91 16.19
N GLU A 30 5.72 11.70 17.13
CA GLU A 30 4.28 11.85 17.37
C GLU A 30 3.54 12.35 16.13
N LYS A 31 4.08 13.37 15.44
CA LYS A 31 3.54 13.85 14.16
C LYS A 31 3.45 12.72 13.13
N LEU A 32 4.50 11.89 12.99
CA LEU A 32 4.48 10.78 12.03
C LEU A 32 3.39 9.75 12.37
N LEU A 33 3.21 9.45 13.67
CA LEU A 33 2.15 8.54 14.11
C LEU A 33 0.76 9.10 13.79
N VAL A 34 0.50 10.36 14.13
CA VAL A 34 -0.79 11.02 13.86
C VAL A 34 -1.04 11.15 12.36
N GLN A 35 -0.02 11.47 11.57
CA GLN A 35 -0.12 11.57 10.12
C GLN A 35 -0.41 10.20 9.48
N HIS A 36 0.18 9.12 10.01
CA HIS A 36 -0.13 7.76 9.58
C HIS A 36 -1.59 7.38 9.91
N GLN A 37 -2.07 7.72 11.11
CA GLN A 37 -3.48 7.50 11.49
C GLN A 37 -4.44 8.26 10.57
N LEU A 38 -4.13 9.54 10.29
CA LEU A 38 -4.94 10.36 9.39
C LEU A 38 -5.00 9.76 7.98
N ASN A 39 -3.86 9.35 7.43
CA ASN A 39 -3.80 8.70 6.11
C ASN A 39 -4.56 7.38 6.07
N THR A 40 -4.67 6.68 7.20
CA THR A 40 -5.46 5.44 7.30
C THR A 40 -6.96 5.73 7.30
N ILE A 41 -7.39 6.78 7.98
CA ILE A 41 -8.82 7.20 8.06
C ILE A 41 -9.27 7.82 6.74
N LEU A 42 -8.39 8.59 6.10
CA LEU A 42 -8.67 9.29 4.84
C LEU A 42 -8.28 8.47 3.61
N ASP A 43 -8.08 7.15 3.73
CA ASP A 43 -7.85 6.29 2.56
C ASP A 43 -9.03 6.46 1.59
N PRO A 44 -8.83 7.07 0.40
CA PRO A 44 -9.93 7.40 -0.49
C PRO A 44 -10.71 6.15 -0.90
N ILE A 45 -10.07 4.99 -1.01
CA ILE A 45 -10.73 3.72 -1.37
C ILE A 45 -11.60 3.20 -0.22
N ALA A 46 -11.24 3.47 1.03
CA ALA A 46 -12.05 3.08 2.20
C ALA A 46 -13.31 3.95 2.36
N LEU A 47 -13.32 5.16 1.80
CA LEU A 47 -14.46 6.07 1.81
C LEU A 47 -15.45 5.82 0.66
N LEU A 48 -15.04 5.05 -0.35
CA LEU A 48 -15.88 4.73 -1.51
C LEU A 48 -16.75 3.51 -1.21
N PRO A 49 -17.98 3.45 -1.77
CA PRO A 49 -18.77 2.23 -1.80
C PRO A 49 -17.99 1.08 -2.46
N LEU A 50 -18.26 -0.15 -2.01
CA LEU A 50 -17.58 -1.34 -2.51
C LEU A 50 -17.66 -1.44 -4.03
N GLU A 51 -18.81 -1.12 -4.61
CA GLU A 51 -19.07 -1.16 -6.05
C GLU A 51 -18.13 -0.24 -6.82
N ILE A 52 -17.89 0.97 -6.31
CA ILE A 52 -17.00 1.95 -6.95
C ILE A 52 -15.55 1.51 -6.81
N SER A 53 -15.15 1.03 -5.63
CA SER A 53 -13.80 0.50 -5.40
C SER A 53 -13.50 -0.72 -6.28
N SER A 54 -14.45 -1.65 -6.39
CA SER A 54 -14.37 -2.81 -7.29
C SER A 54 -14.27 -2.37 -8.75
N GLU A 55 -15.03 -1.37 -9.18
CA GLU A 55 -14.95 -0.82 -10.54
C GLU A 55 -13.58 -0.18 -10.81
N ILE A 56 -13.04 0.60 -9.87
CA ILE A 56 -11.68 1.16 -9.99
C ILE A 56 -10.64 0.03 -10.11
N PHE A 57 -10.78 -1.04 -9.32
CA PHE A 57 -9.88 -2.20 -9.39
C PHE A 57 -10.03 -2.95 -10.73
N HIS A 58 -11.23 -2.98 -11.31
CA HIS A 58 -11.43 -3.49 -12.66
C HIS A 58 -10.67 -2.69 -13.71
N GLN A 59 -10.63 -1.37 -13.58
CA GLN A 59 -9.83 -0.52 -14.47
C GLN A 59 -8.32 -0.82 -14.36
N SER A 60 -7.86 -1.42 -13.26
CA SER A 60 -6.46 -1.86 -13.13
C SER A 60 -6.16 -3.18 -13.84
N LEU A 61 -7.18 -3.91 -14.30
CA LEU A 61 -7.06 -5.10 -15.17
C LEU A 61 -6.98 -4.75 -16.66
N LEU A 62 -7.24 -3.49 -17.02
CA LEU A 62 -7.23 -3.06 -18.42
C LEU A 62 -5.91 -3.47 -19.08
N PRO A 63 -5.94 -3.98 -20.32
CA PRO A 63 -4.80 -4.59 -20.96
C PRO A 63 -3.75 -3.52 -21.25
N ARG A 64 -2.73 -3.44 -20.39
CA ARG A 64 -1.40 -3.06 -20.85
C ARG A 64 -0.80 -4.37 -21.31
N CYS A 65 -0.46 -4.54 -22.59
CA CYS A 65 0.39 -5.66 -22.97
C CYS A 65 1.61 -5.67 -22.01
N PRO A 66 1.85 -6.75 -21.24
CA PRO A 66 1.28 -8.09 -21.33
C PRO A 66 0.02 -8.38 -20.45
N PRO A 67 -0.77 -9.43 -20.78
CA PRO A 67 -1.93 -9.91 -20.00
C PRO A 67 -1.65 -10.12 -18.50
N PRO A 68 -2.68 -10.18 -17.64
CA PRO A 68 -2.52 -10.27 -16.19
C PRO A 68 -1.64 -11.45 -15.78
N GLN A 69 -0.46 -11.12 -15.26
CA GLN A 69 0.52 -12.08 -14.81
C GLN A 69 0.35 -12.37 -13.31
N PRO A 70 0.62 -13.60 -12.86
CA PRO A 70 0.61 -13.96 -11.45
C PRO A 70 1.87 -13.43 -10.72
N LYS A 71 2.12 -12.12 -10.84
CA LYS A 71 3.29 -11.42 -10.30
C LYS A 71 2.82 -10.29 -9.38
N ALA A 72 3.53 -10.03 -8.29
CA ALA A 72 3.19 -8.97 -7.33
C ALA A 72 3.09 -7.56 -7.95
N SER A 73 3.72 -7.34 -9.10
CA SER A 73 3.68 -6.09 -9.87
C SER A 73 2.49 -5.95 -10.81
N HIS A 74 1.65 -6.97 -10.96
CA HIS A 74 0.52 -7.00 -11.90
C HIS A 74 -0.80 -7.13 -11.15
N SER A 75 -1.87 -6.51 -11.67
CA SER A 75 -3.22 -6.72 -11.16
C SER A 75 -3.69 -8.16 -11.47
N PRO A 76 -4.49 -8.79 -10.59
CA PRO A 76 -4.99 -8.27 -9.31
C PRO A 76 -3.99 -8.36 -8.14
N MET A 77 -2.84 -9.04 -8.30
CA MET A 77 -1.89 -9.29 -7.21
C MET A 77 -1.34 -8.01 -6.58
N LEU A 78 -1.10 -6.97 -7.38
CA LEU A 78 -0.66 -5.65 -6.91
C LEU A 78 -1.59 -5.07 -5.84
N LEU A 79 -2.91 -5.24 -6.03
CA LEU A 79 -3.94 -4.70 -5.13
C LEU A 79 -3.88 -5.35 -3.75
N LEU A 80 -3.39 -6.60 -3.66
CA LEU A 80 -3.26 -7.31 -2.39
C LEU A 80 -2.13 -6.78 -1.50
N ASN A 81 -1.19 -6.01 -2.08
CA ASN A 81 0.02 -5.54 -1.41
C ASN A 81 -0.05 -4.09 -0.92
N VAL A 82 -1.19 -3.40 -1.11
CA VAL A 82 -1.32 -1.96 -0.77
C VAL A 82 -1.67 -1.76 0.71
N CYS A 83 -2.84 -2.23 1.12
CA CYS A 83 -3.29 -2.19 2.51
C CYS A 83 -4.37 -3.26 2.73
N LYS A 84 -4.72 -3.51 3.99
CA LYS A 84 -5.73 -4.53 4.35
C LYS A 84 -7.08 -4.29 3.66
N THR A 85 -7.53 -3.04 3.57
CA THR A 85 -8.80 -2.69 2.92
C THR A 85 -8.80 -3.09 1.45
N TRP A 86 -7.72 -2.79 0.72
CA TRP A 86 -7.60 -3.16 -0.69
C TRP A 86 -7.51 -4.67 -0.87
N THR A 87 -6.77 -5.35 0.01
CA THR A 87 -6.75 -6.82 0.03
C THR A 87 -8.17 -7.36 0.19
N ASP A 88 -8.92 -6.92 1.19
CA ASP A 88 -10.27 -7.44 1.48
C ASP A 88 -11.25 -7.18 0.30
N ILE A 89 -11.17 -6.02 -0.36
CA ILE A 89 -11.96 -5.69 -1.56
C ILE A 89 -11.55 -6.57 -2.76
N ALA A 90 -10.26 -6.67 -3.07
CA ALA A 90 -9.77 -7.42 -4.21
C ALA A 90 -10.04 -8.93 -4.05
N LEU A 91 -9.91 -9.44 -2.83
CA LEU A 91 -10.18 -10.83 -2.46
C LEU A 91 -11.67 -11.20 -2.54
N SER A 92 -12.58 -10.25 -2.34
CA SER A 92 -14.04 -10.45 -2.42
C SER A 92 -14.61 -10.22 -3.82
N THR A 93 -13.92 -9.45 -4.66
CA THR A 93 -14.33 -9.14 -6.04
C THR A 93 -13.92 -10.27 -7.00
N THR A 94 -14.78 -11.28 -7.17
CA THR A 94 -14.49 -12.50 -7.97
C THR A 94 -14.13 -12.22 -9.43
N SER A 95 -14.72 -11.17 -10.00
CA SER A 95 -14.51 -10.75 -11.39
C SER A 95 -13.07 -10.26 -11.67
N LEU A 96 -12.28 -9.94 -10.64
CA LEU A 96 -10.85 -9.63 -10.78
C LEU A 96 -9.98 -10.86 -11.09
N TRP A 97 -10.50 -12.06 -10.83
CA TRP A 97 -9.76 -13.33 -10.89
C TRP A 97 -10.10 -14.15 -12.14
N THR A 98 -10.68 -13.51 -13.16
CA THR A 98 -11.17 -14.20 -14.37
C THR A 98 -10.14 -14.35 -15.48
N GLY A 99 -8.95 -13.77 -15.35
CA GLY A 99 -7.87 -13.89 -16.33
C GLY A 99 -6.54 -14.27 -15.68
N ILE A 100 -5.80 -15.23 -16.25
CA ILE A 100 -4.45 -15.59 -15.77
C ILE A 100 -3.52 -15.98 -16.93
N TRP A 101 -2.31 -15.44 -16.91
CA TRP A 101 -1.20 -15.86 -17.77
C TRP A 101 -0.36 -16.96 -17.11
N ILE A 102 -0.07 -18.03 -17.84
CA ILE A 102 0.70 -19.18 -17.37
C ILE A 102 1.96 -19.33 -18.21
N GLU A 103 3.14 -19.13 -17.59
CA GLU A 103 4.43 -19.38 -18.23
C GLU A 103 4.86 -20.85 -17.99
N PHE A 104 5.36 -21.52 -19.04
CA PHE A 104 5.94 -22.87 -18.93
C PHE A 104 7.48 -22.84 -18.96
N PRO A 105 8.17 -23.72 -18.21
CA PRO A 105 7.62 -24.78 -17.35
C PRO A 105 6.96 -24.24 -16.07
N CYS A 106 5.84 -24.84 -15.67
CA CYS A 106 5.12 -24.42 -14.48
C CYS A 106 5.87 -24.86 -13.21
N SER A 107 6.21 -23.91 -12.35
CA SER A 107 6.78 -24.19 -11.02
C SER A 107 5.70 -24.65 -10.03
N ASP A 108 6.10 -25.32 -8.95
CA ASP A 108 5.19 -25.68 -7.84
C ASP A 108 4.52 -24.45 -7.21
N SER A 109 5.24 -23.32 -7.16
CA SER A 109 4.69 -22.05 -6.67
C SER A 109 3.59 -21.50 -7.57
N LEU A 110 3.75 -21.61 -8.89
CA LEU A 110 2.72 -21.22 -9.85
C LEU A 110 1.50 -22.14 -9.74
N ALA A 111 1.71 -23.46 -9.57
CA ALA A 111 0.61 -24.41 -9.36
C ALA A 111 -0.23 -24.09 -8.11
N GLN A 112 0.42 -23.73 -6.99
CA GLN A 112 -0.27 -23.28 -5.78
C GLN A 112 -1.06 -21.99 -6.03
N LEU A 113 -0.46 -21.02 -6.73
CA LEU A 113 -1.12 -19.76 -7.03
C LEU A 113 -2.31 -19.92 -7.98
N LEU A 114 -2.21 -20.84 -8.96
CA LEU A 114 -3.32 -21.22 -9.83
C LEU A 114 -4.50 -21.80 -9.04
N SER A 115 -4.23 -22.64 -8.04
CA SER A 115 -5.29 -23.20 -7.19
C SER A 115 -6.07 -22.11 -6.45
N ILE A 116 -5.35 -21.09 -5.93
CA ILE A 116 -5.95 -19.91 -5.29
C ILE A 116 -6.76 -19.12 -6.31
N TRP A 117 -6.20 -18.89 -7.50
CA TRP A 117 -6.86 -18.13 -8.56
C TRP A 117 -8.20 -18.75 -8.97
N PHE A 118 -8.22 -20.07 -9.18
CA PHE A 118 -9.43 -20.81 -9.53
C PHE A 118 -10.46 -20.79 -8.40
N GLN A 119 -10.03 -20.94 -7.15
CA GLN A 119 -10.92 -20.83 -6.00
C GLN A 119 -11.58 -19.44 -5.94
N ARG A 120 -10.85 -18.38 -6.32
CA ARG A 120 -11.33 -16.98 -6.24
C ARG A 120 -12.23 -16.59 -7.41
N ALA A 121 -11.99 -17.11 -8.61
CA ALA A 121 -12.87 -16.91 -9.75
C ALA A 121 -14.28 -17.50 -9.51
N ARG A 122 -14.40 -18.48 -8.61
CA ARG A 122 -15.64 -19.21 -8.30
C ARG A 122 -16.28 -19.75 -9.58
N ASN A 123 -17.51 -19.34 -9.89
CA ASN A 123 -18.28 -19.81 -11.04
C ASN A 123 -18.16 -18.88 -12.27
N GLN A 124 -17.21 -17.93 -12.26
CA GLN A 124 -16.99 -17.03 -13.38
C GLN A 124 -16.18 -17.71 -14.50
N PRO A 125 -16.44 -17.38 -15.78
CA PRO A 125 -15.63 -17.88 -16.88
C PRO A 125 -14.18 -17.40 -16.76
N LEU A 126 -13.24 -18.35 -16.82
CA LEU A 126 -11.80 -18.09 -16.73
C LEU A 126 -11.18 -18.04 -18.14
N SER A 127 -10.43 -16.97 -18.40
CA SER A 127 -9.58 -16.81 -19.57
C SER A 127 -8.15 -17.18 -19.19
N VAL A 128 -7.64 -18.25 -19.78
CA VAL A 128 -6.26 -18.70 -19.58
C VAL A 128 -5.43 -18.34 -20.79
N PHE A 129 -4.30 -17.69 -20.53
CA PHE A 129 -3.34 -17.26 -21.55
C PHE A 129 -2.02 -18.00 -21.34
N LEU A 130 -1.32 -18.31 -22.43
CA LEU A 130 -0.10 -19.13 -22.46
C LEU A 130 1.04 -18.40 -23.16
#